data_AF-A7I389-F1
#
_entry.id   AF-A7I389-F1
#
_cell.length_a   1.000
_cell.length_b   1.000
_cell.length_c   1.000
_cell.angle_alpha   90.00
_cell.angle_beta   90.00
_cell.angle_gamma   90.00
#
_symmetry.space_group_name_H-M   'P 1'
#
loop_
_entity.id
_entity.type
_entity.pdbx_description
1 polymer ?
#
loop_
_entity_poly.entity_id
_entity_poly.type
_entity_poly.pdbx_seq_one_letter_code
_entity_poly.pdbx_strand_id
1 'polypeptide(L)'
;MGIIISFVFAAYAFVSSIICVIVYMISKSNKALAISVALCVLVPFYDVVPTRIIANKYCQIEPKSKIDKIVEYPKSVYVEINSSDKDEIIYNLRLCGEFDEAMLDGIHVEKMAVNCYGEIIQKEFDTNSSDYKQYINLISQYQNLHTDESAQFDFYRKNEKAIEETKFKITKRNVVEKDRDIIKNYNYSIIINKSEKISDSLFENAFYHIVNVSIVENKTEKEIAFWKMYIRNREATFIFPEILMPHFADDYQFTNKVCGKIQEIEKVFDMDKWGFDFSSLFNYRIYLR
;
A
#
# COMPACT_ATOMS: atom_id res chain seq x y z
N MET A 1 20.08 1.92 20.68
CA MET A 1 19.96 0.78 19.73
C MET A 1 21.25 -0.01 19.55
N GLY A 2 22.39 0.60 19.19
CA GLY A 2 23.65 -0.13 18.90
C GLY A 2 24.16 -1.13 19.97
N ILE A 3 23.97 -0.84 21.26
CA ILE A 3 24.41 -1.72 22.36
C ILE A 3 23.56 -3.00 22.43
N ILE A 4 22.23 -2.88 22.27
CA ILE A 4 21.29 -4.01 22.29
C ILE A 4 21.56 -4.95 21.10
N ILE A 5 21.94 -4.37 19.94
CA ILE A 5 22.33 -5.11 18.73
C ILE A 5 23.54 -6.02 18.97
N SER A 6 24.55 -5.50 19.65
CA SER A 6 25.76 -6.27 19.98
C SER A 6 25.46 -7.44 20.91
N PHE A 7 24.59 -7.24 21.92
CA PHE A 7 24.27 -8.29 22.89
C PHE A 7 23.48 -9.46 22.30
N VAL A 8 22.49 -9.19 21.44
CA VAL A 8 21.68 -10.26 20.83
C VAL A 8 22.50 -11.06 19.82
N PHE A 9 23.34 -10.39 19.03
CA PHE A 9 24.24 -11.07 18.11
C PHE A 9 25.30 -11.91 18.84
N ALA A 10 25.83 -11.39 19.95
CA ALA A 10 26.76 -12.14 20.80
C ALA A 10 26.09 -13.38 21.44
N ALA A 11 24.86 -13.25 21.93
CA ALA A 11 24.09 -14.38 22.47
C ALA A 11 23.82 -15.44 21.38
N TYR A 12 23.47 -15.01 20.17
CA TYR A 12 23.27 -15.91 19.03
C TYR A 12 24.56 -16.65 18.64
N ALA A 13 25.68 -15.93 18.52
CA ALA A 13 26.98 -16.53 18.20
C ALA A 13 27.41 -17.53 19.28
N PHE A 14 27.18 -17.22 20.55
CA PHE A 14 27.44 -18.11 21.67
C PHE A 14 26.61 -19.40 21.58
N VAL A 15 25.29 -19.31 21.43
CA VAL A 15 24.42 -20.48 21.29
C VAL A 15 24.77 -21.31 20.05
N SER A 16 25.04 -20.65 18.93
CA SER A 16 25.45 -21.31 17.66
C SER A 16 26.74 -22.10 17.82
N SER A 17 27.73 -21.54 18.53
CA SER A 17 28.97 -22.24 18.81
C SER A 17 28.77 -23.49 19.67
N ILE A 18 27.88 -23.42 20.68
CA ILE A 18 27.52 -24.58 21.51
C ILE A 18 26.89 -25.68 20.64
N ILE A 19 25.96 -25.32 19.76
CA ILE A 19 25.31 -26.27 18.85
C ILE A 19 26.35 -26.95 17.93
N CYS A 20 27.27 -26.18 17.36
CA CYS A 20 28.34 -26.72 16.51
C CYS A 20 29.24 -27.71 17.26
N VAL A 21 29.60 -27.40 18.52
CA VAL A 21 30.39 -28.29 19.38
C VAL A 21 29.63 -29.59 19.69
N ILE A 22 28.34 -29.51 20.02
CA ILE A 22 27.50 -30.69 20.27
C ILE A 22 27.42 -31.59 19.03
N VAL A 23 27.18 -31.00 17.85
CA VAL A 23 27.11 -31.74 16.57
C VAL A 23 28.43 -32.46 16.30
N TYR A 24 29.57 -31.82 16.55
CA TYR A 24 30.88 -32.47 16.40
C TYR A 24 31.08 -33.62 17.39
N MET A 25 30.71 -33.44 18.66
CA MET A 25 30.85 -34.50 19.67
C MET A 25 30.04 -35.75 19.33
N ILE A 26 28.82 -35.57 18.82
CA ILE A 26 27.92 -36.68 18.46
C ILE A 26 28.36 -37.34 17.14
N SER A 27 28.60 -36.55 16.10
CA SER A 27 28.87 -37.08 14.76
C SER A 27 30.33 -37.48 14.52
N LYS A 28 31.27 -36.91 15.30
CA LYS A 28 32.73 -37.00 15.10
C LYS A 28 33.16 -36.75 13.63
N SER A 29 32.40 -35.93 12.90
CA SER A 29 32.58 -35.71 11.47
C SER A 29 32.78 -34.24 11.17
N ASN A 30 33.93 -33.93 10.54
CA ASN A 30 34.24 -32.58 10.07
C ASN A 30 33.24 -32.09 9.01
N LYS A 31 32.62 -33.00 8.24
CA LYS A 31 31.59 -32.65 7.27
C LYS A 31 30.30 -32.20 7.96
N ALA A 32 29.88 -32.91 9.02
CA ALA A 32 28.69 -32.54 9.79
C ALA A 32 28.89 -31.23 10.55
N LEU A 33 30.09 -31.00 11.10
CA LEU A 33 30.47 -29.71 11.70
C LEU A 33 30.39 -28.58 10.67
N ALA A 34 30.95 -28.76 9.47
CA ALA A 34 30.91 -27.75 8.42
C ALA A 34 29.48 -27.40 7.99
N ILE A 35 28.59 -28.39 7.86
CA ILE A 35 27.16 -28.16 7.56
C ILE A 35 26.47 -27.41 8.70
N SER A 36 26.74 -27.79 9.96
CA SER A 36 26.17 -27.11 11.13
C SER A 36 26.60 -25.65 11.22
N VAL A 37 27.90 -25.37 11.04
CA VAL A 37 28.43 -24.01 10.98
C VAL A 37 27.79 -23.22 9.85
N ALA A 38 27.65 -23.80 8.66
CA ALA A 38 27.00 -23.15 7.53
C ALA A 38 25.53 -22.81 7.84
N LEU A 39 24.77 -23.74 8.45
CA LEU A 39 23.39 -23.49 8.86
C LEU A 39 23.31 -22.39 9.93
N CYS A 40 24.15 -22.43 10.97
CA CYS A 40 24.21 -21.38 12.00
C CYS A 40 24.64 -20.02 11.44
N VAL A 41 25.48 -19.97 10.41
CA VAL A 41 25.82 -18.71 9.74
C VAL A 41 24.65 -18.22 8.87
N LEU A 42 23.87 -19.13 8.27
CA LEU A 42 22.77 -18.78 7.37
C LEU A 42 21.48 -18.42 8.11
N VAL A 43 21.22 -18.94 9.32
CA VAL A 43 20.00 -18.65 10.09
C VAL A 43 19.77 -17.16 10.33
N PRO A 44 20.74 -16.29 10.65
CA PRO A 44 20.49 -14.84 10.74
C PRO A 44 20.06 -14.21 9.40
N PHE A 45 20.32 -14.91 8.28
CA PHE A 45 20.05 -14.45 6.93
C PHE A 45 19.01 -15.31 6.20
N TYR A 46 18.33 -16.26 6.86
CA TYR A 46 17.37 -17.16 6.19
C TYR A 46 16.24 -16.38 5.56
N ASP A 47 15.99 -15.17 6.04
CA ASP A 47 14.94 -14.30 5.53
C ASP A 47 15.50 -13.40 4.43
N VAL A 48 16.66 -12.77 4.65
CA VAL A 48 17.27 -11.79 3.73
C VAL A 48 17.67 -12.41 2.39
N VAL A 49 18.28 -13.59 2.40
CA VAL A 49 18.83 -14.20 1.18
C VAL A 49 17.73 -14.70 0.24
N PRO A 50 16.75 -15.53 0.67
CA PRO A 50 15.63 -15.92 -0.19
C PRO A 50 14.80 -14.73 -0.64
N THR A 51 14.54 -13.78 0.27
CA THR A 51 13.86 -12.53 -0.03
C THR A 51 14.49 -11.84 -1.23
N ARG A 52 15.82 -11.64 -1.26
CA ARG A 52 16.56 -11.01 -2.37
C ARG A 52 16.61 -11.83 -3.67
N ILE A 53 16.65 -13.15 -3.57
CA ILE A 53 16.68 -14.01 -4.76
C ILE A 53 15.32 -13.98 -5.47
N ILE A 54 14.24 -14.15 -4.70
CA ILE A 54 12.85 -14.13 -5.19
C ILE A 54 12.57 -12.77 -5.83
N ALA A 55 12.83 -11.71 -5.08
CA ALA A 55 12.89 -10.33 -5.52
C ALA A 55 13.50 -10.12 -6.92
N ASN A 56 14.79 -10.47 -7.07
CA ASN A 56 15.53 -10.21 -8.30
C ASN A 56 14.97 -11.01 -9.48
N LYS A 57 14.52 -12.25 -9.24
CA LYS A 57 13.84 -13.09 -10.23
C LYS A 57 12.61 -12.37 -10.78
N TYR A 58 11.72 -11.89 -9.92
CA TYR A 58 10.45 -11.29 -10.34
C TYR A 58 10.60 -9.86 -10.91
N CYS A 59 11.60 -9.06 -10.50
CA CYS A 59 11.88 -7.78 -11.18
C CYS A 59 12.18 -7.94 -12.68
N GLN A 60 12.73 -9.10 -13.11
CA GLN A 60 13.25 -9.28 -14.47
C GLN A 60 12.22 -9.78 -15.48
N ILE A 61 11.19 -10.50 -15.02
CA ILE A 61 10.30 -11.29 -15.89
C ILE A 61 8.88 -10.72 -15.99
N GLU A 62 8.58 -9.65 -15.26
CA GLU A 62 7.20 -9.21 -15.05
C GLU A 62 6.82 -7.94 -15.81
N PRO A 63 5.51 -7.76 -16.11
CA PRO A 63 5.02 -6.58 -16.80
C PRO A 63 5.38 -5.34 -15.98
N LYS A 64 6.10 -4.43 -16.63
CA LYS A 64 6.49 -3.17 -16.01
C LYS A 64 5.24 -2.31 -15.81
N SER A 65 5.16 -1.67 -14.66
CA SER A 65 4.21 -0.59 -14.40
C SER A 65 4.22 0.40 -15.57
N LYS A 66 3.05 0.92 -15.90
CA LYS A 66 2.86 1.84 -17.02
C LYS A 66 1.81 2.89 -16.71
N ILE A 67 1.98 4.04 -17.34
CA ILE A 67 1.02 5.13 -17.38
C ILE A 67 0.88 5.50 -18.85
N ASP A 68 -0.28 5.16 -19.42
CA ASP A 68 -0.60 5.44 -20.83
C ASP A 68 -1.29 6.80 -20.98
N LYS A 69 -1.90 7.33 -19.91
CA LYS A 69 -2.60 8.61 -19.88
C LYS A 69 -2.53 9.23 -18.48
N ILE A 70 -2.34 10.54 -18.43
CA ILE A 70 -2.49 11.37 -17.22
C ILE A 70 -3.88 12.01 -17.25
N VAL A 71 -4.55 12.04 -16.11
CA VAL A 71 -5.93 12.47 -15.88
C VAL A 71 -5.91 13.61 -14.87
N GLU A 72 -6.05 14.83 -15.36
CA GLU A 72 -6.08 16.02 -14.50
C GLU A 72 -7.39 16.15 -13.72
N TYR A 73 -8.51 15.61 -14.24
CA TYR A 73 -9.81 15.69 -13.56
C TYR A 73 -10.67 14.45 -13.82
N PRO A 74 -10.68 13.46 -12.90
CA PRO A 74 -11.45 12.24 -13.10
C PRO A 74 -12.96 12.46 -13.02
N LYS A 75 -13.44 13.48 -12.26
CA LYS A 75 -14.84 13.74 -11.89
C LYS A 75 -15.52 12.64 -11.09
N SER A 76 -15.43 11.40 -11.54
CA SER A 76 -16.05 10.27 -10.86
C SER A 76 -15.22 9.00 -10.93
N VAL A 77 -15.12 8.32 -9.78
CA VAL A 77 -14.28 7.14 -9.60
C VAL A 77 -15.06 5.99 -8.94
N TYR A 78 -15.00 4.81 -9.53
CA TYR A 78 -15.41 3.56 -8.90
C TYR A 78 -14.17 2.84 -8.35
N VAL A 79 -14.23 2.31 -7.14
CA VAL A 79 -13.14 1.57 -6.52
C VAL A 79 -13.59 0.16 -6.23
N GLU A 80 -12.83 -0.80 -6.75
CA GLU A 80 -13.02 -2.23 -6.47
C GLU A 80 -11.79 -2.76 -5.76
N ILE A 81 -12.00 -3.30 -4.56
CA ILE A 81 -10.94 -3.93 -3.78
C ILE A 81 -11.23 -5.42 -3.73
N ASN A 82 -10.37 -6.20 -4.38
CA ASN A 82 -10.38 -7.65 -4.33
C ASN A 82 -9.25 -8.11 -3.43
N SER A 83 -9.52 -9.08 -2.57
CA SER A 83 -8.48 -9.81 -1.84
C SER A 83 -8.83 -11.28 -1.76
N SER A 84 -7.81 -12.14 -1.81
CA SER A 84 -7.94 -13.57 -1.52
C SER A 84 -7.70 -13.92 -0.04
N ASP A 85 -7.26 -12.96 0.78
CA ASP A 85 -7.01 -13.14 2.22
C ASP A 85 -8.25 -12.73 3.04
N LYS A 86 -8.78 -13.68 3.82
CA LYS A 86 -9.99 -13.47 4.63
C LYS A 86 -9.84 -12.39 5.70
N ASP A 87 -8.67 -12.27 6.31
CA ASP A 87 -8.45 -11.27 7.36
C ASP A 87 -8.33 -9.87 6.75
N GLU A 88 -7.75 -9.80 5.56
CA GLU A 88 -7.69 -8.57 4.77
C GLU A 88 -9.07 -8.16 4.25
N ILE A 89 -9.93 -9.12 3.88
CA ILE A 89 -11.35 -8.87 3.56
C ILE A 89 -12.05 -8.19 4.74
N ILE A 90 -11.88 -8.71 5.96
CA ILE A 90 -12.49 -8.15 7.18
C ILE A 90 -11.96 -6.75 7.49
N TYR A 91 -10.66 -6.50 7.28
CA TYR A 91 -10.07 -5.17 7.46
C TYR A 91 -10.55 -4.18 6.39
N ASN A 92 -10.58 -4.58 5.11
CA ASN A 92 -11.10 -3.76 4.02
C ASN A 92 -12.59 -3.42 4.21
N LEU A 93 -13.38 -4.33 4.79
CA LEU A 93 -14.78 -4.05 5.18
C LEU A 93 -14.91 -2.97 6.25
N ARG A 94 -13.91 -2.79 7.13
CA ARG A 94 -13.89 -1.65 8.08
C ARG A 94 -13.53 -0.34 7.38
N LEU A 95 -12.63 -0.39 6.40
CA LEU A 95 -12.23 0.76 5.59
C LEU A 95 -13.29 1.23 4.59
N CYS A 96 -14.28 0.39 4.30
CA CYS A 96 -15.36 0.67 3.35
C CYS A 96 -16.22 1.92 3.68
N GLY A 97 -16.15 2.45 4.89
CA GLY A 97 -16.75 3.75 5.25
C GLY A 97 -15.77 4.90 5.47
N GLU A 98 -14.47 4.66 5.27
CA GLU A 98 -13.40 5.64 5.54
C GLU A 98 -12.42 5.87 4.38
N PHE A 99 -12.53 5.11 3.28
CA PHE A 99 -11.82 5.33 2.00
C PHE A 99 -12.15 6.71 1.36
N ASP A 100 -13.10 7.39 1.99
CA ASP A 100 -14.04 8.33 1.45
C ASP A 100 -13.57 9.78 1.64
N GLU A 101 -12.74 10.04 2.65
CA GLU A 101 -12.42 11.42 3.04
C GLU A 101 -11.27 12.02 2.26
N ALA A 102 -10.33 11.18 1.83
CA ALA A 102 -9.08 11.61 1.20
C ALA A 102 -9.11 11.54 -0.34
N MET A 103 -10.05 10.80 -0.95
CA MET A 103 -10.22 10.80 -2.41
C MET A 103 -11.26 11.81 -2.92
N LEU A 104 -12.24 12.14 -2.08
CA LEU A 104 -13.29 13.11 -2.39
C LEU A 104 -12.88 14.49 -1.85
N ASP A 105 -12.10 15.23 -2.65
CA ASP A 105 -11.72 16.62 -2.36
C ASP A 105 -12.73 17.64 -2.91
N GLY A 106 -13.77 17.19 -3.62
CA GLY A 106 -14.84 17.99 -4.20
C GLY A 106 -14.43 18.87 -5.39
N ILE A 107 -13.13 19.09 -5.58
CA ILE A 107 -12.55 19.84 -6.70
C ILE A 107 -12.27 18.90 -7.86
N HIS A 108 -11.69 17.73 -7.58
CA HIS A 108 -11.21 16.79 -8.59
C HIS A 108 -12.05 15.51 -8.70
N VAL A 109 -12.72 15.13 -7.60
CA VAL A 109 -13.69 14.02 -7.57
C VAL A 109 -15.01 14.50 -6.96
N GLU A 110 -16.05 14.55 -7.80
CA GLU A 110 -17.42 14.96 -7.41
C GLU A 110 -18.24 13.75 -6.92
N LYS A 111 -17.90 12.55 -7.38
CA LYS A 111 -18.66 11.32 -7.13
C LYS A 111 -17.75 10.11 -7.03
N MET A 112 -17.96 9.28 -6.01
CA MET A 112 -17.21 8.05 -5.80
C MET A 112 -18.11 6.89 -5.42
N ALA A 113 -17.71 5.68 -5.77
CA ALA A 113 -18.29 4.46 -5.24
C ALA A 113 -17.20 3.47 -4.85
N VAL A 114 -17.42 2.75 -3.76
CA VAL A 114 -16.53 1.67 -3.30
C VAL A 114 -17.33 0.37 -3.24
N ASN A 115 -16.83 -0.69 -3.87
CA ASN A 115 -17.38 -2.03 -3.73
C ASN A 115 -16.81 -2.71 -2.47
N CYS A 116 -17.71 -2.98 -1.55
CA CYS A 116 -17.48 -3.56 -0.25
C CYS A 116 -18.02 -4.99 -0.21
N TYR A 117 -17.44 -5.85 -1.06
CA TYR A 117 -17.78 -7.27 -1.14
C TYR A 117 -19.26 -7.54 -1.45
N GLY A 118 -19.82 -6.78 -2.39
CA GLY A 118 -21.20 -6.95 -2.88
C GLY A 118 -22.13 -5.80 -2.52
N GLU A 119 -21.83 -5.06 -1.45
CA GLU A 119 -22.47 -3.78 -1.15
C GLU A 119 -21.63 -2.64 -1.73
N ILE A 120 -22.28 -1.69 -2.41
CA ILE A 120 -21.62 -0.52 -2.98
C ILE A 120 -22.00 0.70 -2.17
N ILE A 121 -21.00 1.36 -1.58
CA ILE A 121 -21.16 2.62 -0.89
C ILE A 121 -20.87 3.73 -1.90
N GLN A 122 -21.90 4.49 -2.25
CA GLN A 122 -21.82 5.65 -3.13
C GLN A 122 -21.77 6.92 -2.30
N LYS A 123 -20.89 7.84 -2.71
CA LYS A 123 -20.78 9.18 -2.16
C LYS A 123 -20.75 10.20 -3.29
N GLU A 124 -21.57 11.23 -3.19
CA GLU A 124 -21.70 12.27 -4.19
C GLU A 124 -21.81 13.65 -3.52
N PHE A 125 -21.14 14.64 -4.10
CA PHE A 125 -21.24 16.02 -3.65
C PHE A 125 -22.45 16.72 -4.27
N ASP A 126 -23.23 17.44 -3.46
CA ASP A 126 -24.25 18.36 -3.95
C ASP A 126 -23.61 19.64 -4.48
N THR A 127 -23.11 19.55 -5.71
CA THR A 127 -22.36 20.61 -6.41
C THR A 127 -23.18 21.88 -6.67
N ASN A 128 -24.50 21.83 -6.49
CA ASN A 128 -25.40 22.96 -6.74
C ASN A 128 -25.68 23.81 -5.49
N SER A 129 -25.28 23.34 -4.31
CA SER A 129 -25.58 23.99 -3.03
C SER A 129 -24.68 25.21 -2.75
N SER A 130 -25.17 26.13 -1.91
CA SER A 130 -24.34 27.21 -1.38
C SER A 130 -23.23 26.70 -0.47
N ASP A 131 -23.50 25.63 0.30
CA ASP A 131 -22.49 24.97 1.14
C ASP A 131 -21.35 24.39 0.29
N TYR A 132 -21.63 23.90 -0.93
CA TYR A 132 -20.58 23.42 -1.85
C TYR A 132 -19.66 24.55 -2.32
N LYS A 133 -20.21 25.71 -2.67
CA LYS A 133 -19.39 26.89 -3.01
C LYS A 133 -18.49 27.30 -1.84
N GLN A 134 -19.01 27.23 -0.62
CA GLN A 134 -18.23 27.51 0.58
C GLN A 134 -17.12 26.46 0.78
N TYR A 135 -17.44 25.18 0.63
CA TYR A 135 -16.49 24.08 0.72
C TYR A 135 -15.35 24.21 -0.30
N ILE A 136 -15.68 24.40 -1.58
CA ILE A 136 -14.68 24.55 -2.65
C ILE A 136 -13.77 25.75 -2.40
N ASN A 137 -14.31 26.87 -1.91
CA ASN A 137 -13.51 28.03 -1.56
C ASN A 137 -12.52 27.72 -0.43
N LEU A 138 -12.96 27.01 0.62
CA LEU A 138 -12.09 26.62 1.73
C LEU A 138 -11.00 25.65 1.30
N ILE A 139 -11.34 24.61 0.52
CA ILE A 139 -10.37 23.63 0.03
C ILE A 139 -9.39 24.26 -0.96
N SER A 140 -9.85 25.13 -1.86
CA SER A 140 -8.98 25.84 -2.79
C SER A 140 -7.96 26.73 -2.06
N GLN A 141 -8.39 27.44 -1.02
CA GLN A 141 -7.48 28.23 -0.18
C GLN A 141 -6.46 27.35 0.54
N TYR A 142 -6.88 26.20 1.07
CA TYR A 142 -6.00 25.22 1.68
C TYR A 142 -4.96 24.65 0.69
N GLN A 143 -5.38 24.28 -0.51
CA GLN A 143 -4.49 23.74 -1.56
C GLN A 143 -3.50 24.80 -2.08
N ASN A 144 -3.89 26.07 -2.15
CA ASN A 144 -2.98 27.16 -2.55
C ASN A 144 -1.81 27.38 -1.58
N LEU A 145 -1.86 26.82 -0.37
CA LEU A 145 -0.79 26.89 0.63
C LEU A 145 0.20 25.71 0.56
N HIS A 146 0.10 24.81 -0.44
CA HIS A 146 0.90 23.58 -0.54
C HIS A 146 2.43 23.78 -0.48
N THR A 147 2.95 24.97 -0.78
CA THR A 147 4.38 25.28 -0.69
C THR A 147 4.85 25.71 0.71
N ASP A 148 3.93 25.94 1.64
CA ASP A 148 4.20 26.36 3.03
C ASP A 148 3.38 25.49 3.99
N GLU A 149 3.98 24.37 4.41
CA GLU A 149 3.35 23.38 5.29
C GLU A 149 2.84 23.98 6.60
N SER A 150 3.56 24.96 7.18
CA SER A 150 3.16 25.60 8.43
C SER A 150 1.88 26.42 8.24
N ALA A 151 1.84 27.23 7.18
CA ALA A 151 0.66 28.03 6.85
C ALA A 151 -0.54 27.15 6.47
N GLN A 152 -0.31 26.08 5.71
CA GLN A 152 -1.32 25.11 5.33
C GLN A 152 -1.94 24.41 6.54
N PHE A 153 -1.09 23.99 7.49
CA PHE A 153 -1.55 23.35 8.72
C PHE A 153 -2.31 24.31 9.65
N ASP A 154 -1.84 25.55 9.82
CA ASP A 154 -2.53 26.57 10.59
C ASP A 154 -3.89 26.94 9.97
N PHE A 155 -3.96 27.03 8.64
CA PHE A 155 -5.22 27.23 7.92
C PHE A 155 -6.20 26.09 8.19
N TYR A 156 -5.75 24.83 8.04
CA TYR A 156 -6.59 23.67 8.28
C TYR A 156 -7.12 23.68 9.71
N ARG A 157 -6.26 23.80 10.72
CA ARG A 157 -6.66 23.81 12.13
C ARG A 157 -7.68 24.91 12.44
N LYS A 158 -7.53 26.10 11.85
CA LYS A 158 -8.46 27.22 12.06
C LYS A 158 -9.82 26.98 11.40
N ASN A 159 -9.87 26.23 10.29
CA ASN A 159 -11.06 26.05 9.48
C ASN A 159 -11.65 24.62 9.53
N GLU A 160 -11.02 23.69 10.25
CA GLU A 160 -11.35 22.26 10.31
C GLU A 160 -12.86 22.04 10.52
N LYS A 161 -13.43 22.67 11.55
CA LYS A 161 -14.85 22.57 11.85
C LYS A 161 -15.74 23.01 10.68
N ALA A 162 -15.40 24.13 10.03
CA ALA A 162 -16.18 24.64 8.90
C ALA A 162 -16.04 23.74 7.66
N ILE A 163 -14.85 23.19 7.43
CA ILE A 163 -14.57 22.23 6.35
C ILE A 163 -15.40 20.97 6.57
N GLU A 164 -15.36 20.38 7.76
CA GLU A 164 -16.10 19.16 8.10
C GLU A 164 -17.62 19.37 8.06
N GLU A 165 -18.13 20.47 8.63
CA GLU A 165 -19.56 20.77 8.61
C GLU A 165 -20.09 21.01 7.19
N THR A 166 -19.35 21.74 6.37
CA THR A 166 -19.75 21.96 4.97
C THR A 166 -19.68 20.66 4.18
N LYS A 167 -18.59 19.88 4.30
CA LYS A 167 -18.43 18.56 3.68
C LYS A 167 -19.57 17.61 4.04
N PHE A 168 -19.97 17.56 5.30
CA PHE A 168 -21.08 16.73 5.75
C PHE A 168 -22.40 17.12 5.09
N LYS A 169 -22.71 18.42 5.01
CA LYS A 169 -23.96 18.91 4.39
C LYS A 169 -24.07 18.62 2.90
N ILE A 170 -22.93 18.66 2.20
CA ILE A 170 -22.89 18.47 0.74
C ILE A 170 -22.75 17.01 0.33
N THR A 171 -22.32 16.13 1.23
CA THR A 171 -22.07 14.73 0.87
C THR A 171 -23.34 13.90 1.02
N LYS A 172 -23.83 13.34 -0.08
CA LYS A 172 -24.91 12.34 -0.10
C LYS A 172 -24.28 10.96 -0.10
N ARG A 173 -24.68 10.12 0.87
CA ARG A 173 -24.23 8.72 0.98
C ARG A 173 -25.39 7.78 0.71
N ASN A 174 -25.22 6.85 -0.22
CA ASN A 174 -26.18 5.79 -0.52
C ASN A 174 -25.50 4.42 -0.48
N VAL A 175 -26.24 3.39 -0.10
CA VAL A 175 -25.79 1.98 -0.18
C VAL A 175 -26.68 1.27 -1.19
N VAL A 176 -26.08 0.57 -2.13
CA VAL A 176 -26.77 -0.14 -3.21
C VAL A 176 -26.11 -1.49 -3.46
N GLU A 177 -26.87 -2.47 -3.94
CA GLU A 177 -26.31 -3.77 -4.31
C GLU A 177 -25.46 -3.69 -5.59
N LYS A 178 -24.50 -4.60 -5.73
CA LYS A 178 -23.62 -4.65 -6.90
C LYS A 178 -24.40 -5.01 -8.17
N ASP A 179 -24.41 -4.06 -9.10
CA ASP A 179 -24.83 -4.25 -10.50
C ASP A 179 -23.67 -3.85 -11.43
N ARG A 180 -23.40 -4.62 -12.49
CA ARG A 180 -22.35 -4.29 -13.47
C ARG A 180 -22.61 -2.95 -14.16
N ASP A 181 -23.88 -2.57 -14.34
CA ASP A 181 -24.21 -1.31 -14.98
C ASP A 181 -23.86 -0.08 -14.12
N ILE A 182 -23.64 -0.27 -12.82
CA ILE A 182 -23.24 0.82 -11.93
C ILE A 182 -21.85 1.38 -12.27
N ILE A 183 -20.94 0.53 -12.74
CA ILE A 183 -19.55 0.91 -13.05
C ILE A 183 -19.54 1.91 -14.22
N LYS A 184 -20.44 1.72 -15.19
CA LYS A 184 -20.58 2.61 -16.36
C LYS A 184 -20.99 4.04 -16.01
N ASN A 185 -21.53 4.26 -14.81
CA ASN A 185 -21.92 5.58 -14.32
C ASN A 185 -20.73 6.39 -13.76
N TYR A 186 -19.53 5.81 -13.74
CA TYR A 186 -18.29 6.45 -13.29
C TYR A 186 -17.34 6.62 -14.48
N ASN A 187 -16.52 7.66 -14.49
CA ASN A 187 -15.57 7.90 -15.57
C ASN A 187 -14.39 6.92 -15.53
N TYR A 188 -13.90 6.65 -14.33
CA TYR A 188 -12.75 5.77 -14.12
C TYR A 188 -13.05 4.72 -13.05
N SER A 189 -12.40 3.56 -13.17
CA SER A 189 -12.34 2.55 -12.11
C SER A 189 -10.92 2.37 -11.62
N ILE A 190 -10.75 2.27 -10.31
CA ILE A 190 -9.51 1.86 -9.65
C ILE A 190 -9.76 0.45 -9.12
N ILE A 191 -9.08 -0.53 -9.73
CA ILE A 191 -9.19 -1.94 -9.37
C ILE A 191 -7.93 -2.30 -8.59
N ILE A 192 -8.09 -2.63 -7.32
CA ILE A 192 -7.01 -3.01 -6.40
C ILE A 192 -7.17 -4.49 -6.10
N ASN A 193 -6.27 -5.32 -6.61
CA ASN A 193 -6.18 -6.73 -6.22
C ASN A 193 -5.06 -6.88 -5.21
N LYS A 194 -5.40 -7.29 -3.98
CA LYS A 194 -4.47 -7.48 -2.89
C LYS A 194 -4.22 -8.96 -2.61
N SER A 195 -3.09 -9.22 -1.95
CA SER A 195 -2.69 -10.56 -1.50
C SER A 195 -2.66 -11.61 -2.61
N GLU A 196 -2.36 -11.21 -3.84
CA GLU A 196 -2.18 -12.14 -4.94
C GLU A 196 -0.90 -12.97 -4.74
N LYS A 197 -0.93 -14.24 -5.15
CA LYS A 197 0.25 -15.11 -5.09
C LYS A 197 1.29 -14.67 -6.13
N ILE A 198 2.56 -14.69 -5.74
CA ILE A 198 3.68 -14.42 -6.66
C ILE A 198 4.00 -15.61 -7.57
N SER A 199 3.65 -16.83 -7.14
CA SER A 199 3.77 -18.05 -7.95
C SER A 199 2.94 -19.19 -7.38
N ASP A 200 3.07 -20.39 -7.95
CA ASP A 200 2.52 -21.61 -7.36
C ASP A 200 3.37 -22.15 -6.20
N SER A 201 4.56 -21.57 -5.95
CA SER A 201 5.46 -22.00 -4.88
C SER A 201 4.97 -21.49 -3.53
N LEU A 202 4.59 -22.41 -2.64
CA LEU A 202 4.30 -22.09 -1.24
C LEU A 202 5.48 -21.39 -0.55
N PHE A 203 6.72 -21.77 -0.91
CA PHE A 203 7.92 -21.13 -0.35
C PHE A 203 8.00 -19.67 -0.77
N GLU A 204 7.85 -19.36 -2.06
CA GLU A 204 7.97 -17.98 -2.53
C GLU A 204 6.82 -17.11 -1.98
N ASN A 205 5.60 -17.65 -1.97
CA ASN A 205 4.42 -16.98 -1.40
C ASN A 205 4.47 -16.83 0.13
N ALA A 206 5.39 -17.50 0.82
CA ALA A 206 5.61 -17.26 2.26
C ALA A 206 6.35 -15.94 2.49
N PHE A 207 7.19 -15.51 1.56
CA PHE A 207 7.97 -14.27 1.67
C PHE A 207 7.26 -13.05 1.09
N TYR A 208 6.47 -13.22 0.03
CA TYR A 208 5.86 -12.11 -0.68
C TYR A 208 4.44 -12.41 -1.15
N HIS A 209 3.67 -11.35 -1.28
CA HIS A 209 2.43 -11.30 -2.07
C HIS A 209 2.47 -10.11 -3.03
N ILE A 210 1.52 -10.10 -3.97
CA ILE A 210 1.35 -9.03 -4.95
C ILE A 210 0.17 -8.16 -4.56
N VAL A 211 0.34 -6.87 -4.81
CA VAL A 211 -0.77 -5.93 -4.96
C VAL A 211 -0.72 -5.35 -6.35
N ASN A 212 -1.78 -5.56 -7.13
CA ASN A 212 -1.98 -4.92 -8.42
C ASN A 212 -2.97 -3.78 -8.29
N VAL A 213 -2.69 -2.66 -8.94
CA VAL A 213 -3.61 -1.54 -9.07
C VAL A 213 -3.75 -1.22 -10.55
N SER A 214 -4.97 -1.26 -11.06
CA SER A 214 -5.30 -0.91 -12.45
C SER A 214 -6.25 0.26 -12.47
N ILE A 215 -6.00 1.23 -13.35
CA ILE A 215 -6.91 2.36 -13.58
C ILE A 215 -7.48 2.20 -14.99
N VAL A 216 -8.81 2.09 -15.06
CA VAL A 216 -9.54 1.83 -16.30
C VAL A 216 -10.44 3.02 -16.60
N GLU A 217 -10.45 3.48 -17.84
CA GLU A 217 -11.43 4.44 -18.32
C GLU A 217 -12.72 3.69 -18.70
N ASN A 218 -13.78 3.86 -17.91
CA ASN A 218 -14.96 2.98 -17.98
C ASN A 218 -15.74 3.11 -19.30
N LYS A 219 -15.68 4.27 -19.96
CA LYS A 219 -16.37 4.49 -21.25
C LYS A 219 -15.73 3.72 -22.39
N THR A 220 -14.41 3.57 -22.37
CA THR A 220 -13.63 2.92 -23.43
C THR A 220 -13.17 1.52 -23.03
N GLU A 221 -13.38 1.15 -21.76
CA GLU A 221 -12.88 -0.07 -21.12
C GLU A 221 -11.35 -0.23 -21.25
N LYS A 222 -10.66 0.87 -21.50
CA LYS A 222 -9.21 0.89 -21.71
C LYS A 222 -8.51 1.06 -20.37
N GLU A 223 -7.59 0.14 -20.06
CA GLU A 223 -6.63 0.33 -18.98
C GLU A 223 -5.66 1.47 -19.37
N ILE A 224 -5.66 2.53 -18.56
CA ILE A 224 -4.83 3.72 -18.78
C ILE A 224 -3.62 3.79 -17.86
N ALA A 225 -3.63 3.01 -16.78
CA ALA A 225 -2.48 2.81 -15.93
C ALA A 225 -2.54 1.45 -15.25
N PHE A 226 -1.37 0.88 -15.04
CA PHE A 226 -1.21 -0.38 -14.32
C PHE A 226 0.02 -0.29 -13.43
N TRP A 227 -0.14 -0.77 -12.21
CA TRP A 227 0.91 -0.87 -11.24
C TRP A 227 0.88 -2.24 -10.57
N LYS A 228 2.07 -2.79 -10.37
CA LYS A 228 2.29 -4.02 -9.65
C LYS A 228 3.33 -3.80 -8.56
N MET A 229 2.96 -4.20 -7.36
CA MET A 229 3.82 -4.19 -6.18
C MET A 229 4.05 -5.59 -5.67
N TYR A 230 5.24 -5.81 -5.14
CA TYR A 230 5.55 -6.97 -4.31
C TYR A 230 5.69 -6.49 -2.87
N ILE A 231 4.84 -7.02 -2.02
CA ILE A 231 4.81 -6.69 -0.60
C ILE A 231 5.32 -7.89 0.17
N ARG A 232 6.27 -7.65 1.07
CA ARG A 232 6.82 -8.70 1.92
C ARG A 232 5.80 -9.11 2.97
N ASN A 233 5.62 -10.42 3.16
CA ASN A 233 4.78 -10.94 4.24
C ASN A 233 5.51 -10.76 5.57
N ARG A 234 4.94 -9.95 6.48
CA ARG A 234 5.48 -9.75 7.83
C ARG A 234 5.51 -11.02 8.69
N GLU A 235 4.74 -12.05 8.33
CA GLU A 235 4.64 -13.32 9.06
C GLU A 235 5.72 -14.35 8.72
N ALA A 236 6.62 -14.07 7.77
CA ALA A 236 7.88 -14.80 7.70
C ALA A 236 8.61 -14.55 9.02
N THR A 237 8.50 -15.50 9.93
CA THR A 237 8.78 -15.37 11.36
C THR A 237 10.18 -14.89 11.60
N PHE A 238 10.38 -13.58 11.80
CA PHE A 238 11.68 -13.03 12.10
C PHE A 238 12.22 -13.62 13.41
N ILE A 239 13.30 -14.39 13.33
CA ILE A 239 14.01 -14.81 14.54
C ILE A 239 14.71 -13.60 15.20
N PHE A 240 15.01 -12.53 14.42
CA PHE A 240 15.59 -11.26 14.91
C PHE A 240 14.95 -10.04 14.20
N PRO A 241 13.79 -9.53 14.68
CA PRO A 241 12.91 -8.66 13.88
C PRO A 241 13.41 -7.24 13.59
N GLU A 242 14.17 -6.61 14.49
CA GLU A 242 14.41 -5.15 14.43
C GLU A 242 15.90 -4.76 14.56
N ILE A 243 16.72 -5.73 14.92
CA ILE A 243 18.07 -5.50 15.46
C ILE A 243 19.12 -5.43 14.34
N LEU A 244 18.92 -6.17 13.25
CA LEU A 244 19.83 -6.21 12.10
C LEU A 244 19.38 -5.32 10.94
N MET A 245 18.20 -4.69 11.06
CA MET A 245 17.55 -4.00 9.94
C MET A 245 17.11 -2.54 10.22
N PRO A 246 17.81 -1.72 11.02
CA PRO A 246 17.38 -0.34 11.27
C PRO A 246 17.37 0.56 10.02
N HIS A 247 18.02 0.14 8.92
CA HIS A 247 18.02 0.86 7.64
C HIS A 247 17.09 0.27 6.56
N PHE A 248 16.27 -0.72 6.92
CA PHE A 248 15.29 -1.35 6.02
C PHE A 248 13.84 -1.12 6.47
N ALA A 249 13.61 -0.36 7.55
CA ALA A 249 12.28 -0.01 8.04
C ALA A 249 11.47 0.82 7.02
N ASP A 250 12.15 1.53 6.11
CA ASP A 250 11.51 2.31 5.04
C ASP A 250 11.23 1.48 3.76
N ASP A 251 11.71 0.23 3.69
CA ASP A 251 11.60 -0.63 2.51
C ASP A 251 10.37 -1.56 2.59
N TYR A 252 9.21 -1.03 2.98
CA TYR A 252 7.92 -1.72 2.81
C TYR A 252 7.61 -2.03 1.34
N GLN A 253 8.29 -1.32 0.44
CA GLN A 253 8.15 -1.42 -0.99
C GLN A 253 9.47 -1.92 -1.60
N PHE A 254 9.43 -3.16 -2.07
CA PHE A 254 10.51 -3.81 -2.81
C PHE A 254 10.95 -3.03 -4.08
N THR A 255 10.07 -2.19 -4.62
CA THR A 255 10.18 -1.57 -5.93
C THR A 255 11.26 -0.49 -6.05
N ASN A 256 11.59 0.23 -4.96
CA ASN A 256 12.47 1.40 -5.06
C ASN A 256 13.96 1.04 -5.17
N LYS A 257 14.49 0.19 -4.27
CA LYS A 257 15.94 -0.13 -4.22
C LYS A 257 16.40 -1.28 -5.11
N VAL A 258 15.52 -2.21 -5.49
CA VAL A 258 15.93 -3.43 -6.23
C VAL A 258 15.42 -3.42 -7.68
N CYS A 259 14.20 -2.96 -7.94
CA CYS A 259 13.69 -2.83 -9.32
C CYS A 259 13.86 -1.41 -9.91
N GLY A 260 14.31 -0.43 -9.13
CA GLY A 260 14.72 0.91 -9.59
C GLY A 260 13.61 1.81 -10.12
N LYS A 261 12.34 1.61 -9.74
CA LYS A 261 11.23 2.46 -10.21
C LYS A 261 10.13 2.59 -9.16
N ILE A 262 9.95 3.80 -8.64
CA ILE A 262 8.62 4.28 -8.26
C ILE A 262 8.05 4.94 -9.52
N GLN A 263 7.07 4.30 -10.16
CA GLN A 263 6.12 5.07 -10.95
C GLN A 263 4.92 5.26 -10.04
N GLU A 264 4.89 6.44 -9.44
CA GLU A 264 3.84 6.92 -8.56
C GLU A 264 2.52 6.86 -9.35
N ILE A 265 1.59 6.00 -8.94
CA ILE A 265 0.20 6.06 -9.45
C ILE A 265 -0.40 7.46 -9.24
N GLU A 266 0.15 8.19 -8.28
CA GLU A 266 -0.07 9.61 -7.98
C GLU A 266 0.24 10.54 -9.16
N LYS A 267 0.85 10.04 -10.23
CA LYS A 267 1.05 10.77 -11.51
C LYS A 267 0.01 10.43 -12.57
N VAL A 268 -0.81 9.39 -12.37
CA VAL A 268 -1.90 9.04 -13.29
C VAL A 268 -3.02 10.05 -13.13
N PHE A 269 -3.38 10.38 -11.90
CA PHE A 269 -4.10 11.60 -11.60
C PHE A 269 -3.04 12.68 -11.39
N ASP A 270 -3.13 13.86 -11.99
CA ASP A 270 -2.07 14.89 -11.89
C ASP A 270 -2.10 15.56 -10.50
N MET A 271 -1.82 14.77 -9.45
CA MET A 271 -2.04 15.14 -8.04
C MET A 271 -1.09 16.25 -7.57
N ASP A 272 0.08 16.38 -8.22
CA ASP A 272 1.02 17.49 -8.00
C ASP A 272 0.33 18.84 -8.22
N LYS A 273 -0.62 18.91 -9.17
CA LYS A 273 -1.46 20.09 -9.37
C LYS A 273 -2.64 20.19 -8.41
N TRP A 274 -2.98 19.11 -7.73
CA TRP A 274 -4.08 19.05 -6.76
C TRP A 274 -3.61 19.43 -5.35
N GLY A 275 -2.28 19.52 -5.12
CA GLY A 275 -1.71 19.83 -3.81
C GLY A 275 -1.99 18.77 -2.74
N PHE A 276 -2.15 17.51 -3.17
CA PHE A 276 -2.55 16.39 -2.32
C PHE A 276 -1.57 15.23 -2.44
N ASP A 277 -1.00 14.78 -1.32
CA ASP A 277 -0.08 13.64 -1.27
C ASP A 277 -0.87 12.32 -1.13
N PHE A 278 -0.94 11.59 -2.24
CA PHE A 278 -1.62 10.29 -2.34
C PHE A 278 -0.87 9.19 -1.57
N SER A 279 0.38 9.45 -1.19
CA SER A 279 1.21 8.51 -0.43
C SER A 279 0.60 8.31 0.96
N SER A 280 -0.08 9.30 1.52
CA SER A 280 -0.78 9.20 2.81
C SER A 280 -1.96 8.20 2.82
N LEU A 281 -2.70 8.11 1.71
CA LEU A 281 -3.83 7.20 1.51
C LEU A 281 -3.38 5.75 1.48
N PHE A 282 -2.29 5.48 0.74
CA PHE A 282 -1.76 4.14 0.59
C PHE A 282 -0.89 3.79 1.80
N ASN A 283 0.11 4.60 2.16
CA ASN A 283 1.15 4.32 3.18
C ASN A 283 0.60 4.03 4.58
N TYR A 284 -0.56 4.59 4.97
CA TYR A 284 -1.09 4.41 6.31
C TYR A 284 -2.24 3.39 6.43
N ARG A 285 -3.02 3.13 5.38
CA ARG A 285 -4.25 2.30 5.51
C ARG A 285 -4.27 1.04 4.67
N ILE A 286 -3.35 0.86 3.72
CA ILE A 286 -3.22 -0.44 3.01
C ILE A 286 -2.12 -1.30 3.65
N TYR A 287 -1.17 -0.68 4.37
CA TYR A 287 0.03 -1.36 4.89
C TYR A 287 0.00 -1.73 6.38
N LEU A 288 -1.12 -1.49 7.09
CA LEU A 288 -1.27 -1.97 8.47
C LEU A 288 -1.76 -3.42 8.50
N ARG A 289 -0.80 -4.34 8.41
CA ARG A 289 -0.79 -5.59 9.20
C ARG A 289 -0.14 -5.30 10.55
#